data_AF-A0A925YGZ3-F1
#
_entry.id   AF-A0A925YGZ3-F1
#
_cell.length_a   1.000
_cell.length_b   1.000
_cell.length_c   1.000
_cell.angle_alpha   90.00
_cell.angle_beta   90.00
_cell.angle_gamma   90.00
#
_symmetry.space_group_name_H-M   'P 1'
#
loop_
_entity.id
_entity.type
_entity.pdbx_description
1 polymer ?
#
loop_
_entity_poly.entity_id
_entity_poly.type
_entity_poly.pdbx_seq_one_letter_code
_entity_poly.pdbx_strand_id
1 'polypeptide(L)'
;MYFTHFVVGTGLLVTLPGMLPASHAQTATKSPVRVAVFSQSGFPNYGVSSLVSPHQIARNLRAAGLDAELLDADALARPDRLNAKRYAAVVLPYGNTYPVDAFANLRKFHQERGSLVTTGIPFTHPAARRTVRDWEASPRWGASVQLAPRQGMRSGTNAIRIQTENQNWTGVSSPRFAVRPGGQTTVSAALRDVTPPGTRLTRRNTGSETADNFYIRFYDAGGKYLEQRGAPVPSAFSGWKTIRVESVAP
;
A
#
# COMPACT_ATOMS: atom_id res chain seq x y z
N MET A 1 -8.29 15.25 10.50
CA MET A 1 -7.51 16.41 10.98
C MET A 1 -6.24 16.50 10.15
N TYR A 2 -5.59 17.67 10.08
CA TYR A 2 -4.42 17.96 9.23
C TYR A 2 -3.40 18.85 9.98
N PHE A 3 -2.29 19.18 9.31
CA PHE A 3 -1.07 19.95 9.71
C PHE A 3 0.05 19.12 10.36
N THR A 4 1.36 19.47 10.32
CA THR A 4 2.30 20.14 9.36
C THR A 4 3.66 20.25 10.09
N HIS A 5 4.82 20.31 9.41
CA HIS A 5 6.04 21.05 9.87
C HIS A 5 7.10 21.13 8.73
N PHE A 6 7.81 22.25 8.62
CA PHE A 6 9.15 22.36 8.00
C PHE A 6 9.91 23.57 8.56
N VAL A 7 11.24 23.49 8.60
CA VAL A 7 12.17 24.48 9.19
C VAL A 7 12.85 25.30 8.08
N VAL A 8 13.13 26.57 8.33
CA VAL A 8 13.97 27.43 7.46
C VAL A 8 15.33 27.66 8.14
N GLY A 9 16.42 27.47 7.39
CA GLY A 9 17.79 27.61 7.87
C GLY A 9 18.42 28.98 7.58
N THR A 10 19.56 29.24 8.22
CA THR A 10 20.43 30.40 7.98
C THR A 10 21.42 30.12 6.84
N GLY A 11 21.70 31.15 6.03
CA GLY A 11 22.64 31.07 4.90
C GLY A 11 23.47 32.35 4.76
N LEU A 12 24.79 32.18 4.69
CA LEU A 12 25.80 33.24 4.57
C LEU A 12 25.87 33.77 3.13
N LEU A 13 26.09 35.08 2.95
CA LEU A 13 26.26 35.72 1.64
C LEU A 13 27.74 35.91 1.32
N VAL A 14 28.19 35.50 0.12
CA VAL A 14 29.50 35.84 -0.44
C VAL A 14 29.31 36.25 -1.91
N THR A 15 29.80 37.43 -2.27
CA THR A 15 29.75 37.99 -3.63
C THR A 15 31.11 37.94 -4.32
N LEU A 16 31.12 37.66 -5.62
CA LEU A 16 32.26 37.87 -6.52
C LEU A 16 31.78 38.55 -7.81
N PRO A 17 32.57 39.44 -8.44
CA PRO A 17 32.13 40.25 -9.58
C PRO A 17 32.64 39.77 -10.96
N GLY A 18 31.85 40.06 -12.02
CA GLY A 18 32.39 40.48 -13.32
C GLY A 18 32.26 39.53 -14.54
N MET A 19 31.37 39.90 -15.47
CA MET A 19 31.41 39.69 -16.95
C MET A 19 31.52 38.24 -17.50
N LEU A 20 31.00 37.86 -18.69
CA LEU A 20 30.54 38.53 -19.92
C LEU A 20 29.21 37.92 -20.43
N PRO A 21 28.46 38.57 -21.34
CA PRO A 21 27.32 37.95 -22.02
C PRO A 21 27.77 37.07 -23.21
N ALA A 22 27.64 35.74 -23.08
CA ALA A 22 27.81 34.82 -24.20
C ALA A 22 26.49 34.71 -24.99
N SER A 23 26.49 35.18 -26.24
CA SER A 23 25.35 35.03 -27.15
C SER A 23 25.36 33.67 -27.87
N HIS A 24 24.18 33.24 -28.31
CA HIS A 24 23.92 32.06 -29.15
C HIS A 24 24.19 30.68 -28.52
N ALA A 25 23.37 30.30 -27.54
CA ALA A 25 22.97 28.90 -27.41
C ALA A 25 21.65 28.71 -28.16
N GLN A 26 21.72 28.04 -29.31
CA GLN A 26 20.56 27.61 -30.10
C GLN A 26 19.60 26.84 -29.18
N THR A 27 18.38 27.34 -28.97
CA THR A 27 17.36 26.65 -28.19
C THR A 27 16.88 25.42 -28.94
N ALA A 28 17.67 24.34 -28.85
CA ALA A 28 17.18 23.00 -29.07
C ALA A 28 15.89 22.86 -28.26
N THR A 29 14.79 22.63 -28.96
CA THR A 29 13.44 22.50 -28.39
C THR A 29 13.38 21.21 -27.58
N LYS A 30 13.97 21.27 -26.39
CA LYS A 30 14.08 20.19 -25.43
C LYS A 30 12.67 19.68 -25.20
N SER A 31 12.39 18.47 -25.67
CA SER A 31 11.05 17.91 -25.67
C SER A 31 10.44 18.05 -24.28
N PRO A 32 9.16 18.46 -24.17
CA PRO A 32 8.57 18.86 -22.89
C PRO A 32 8.81 17.79 -21.83
N VAL A 33 9.26 18.22 -20.65
CA VAL A 33 9.67 17.31 -19.58
C VAL A 33 8.46 16.53 -19.09
N ARG A 34 8.37 15.26 -19.50
CA ARG A 34 7.28 14.36 -19.12
C ARG A 34 7.58 13.66 -17.79
N VAL A 35 6.59 13.58 -16.92
CA VAL A 35 6.64 12.88 -15.63
C VAL A 35 5.57 11.80 -15.59
N ALA A 36 5.97 10.56 -15.34
CA ALA A 36 5.02 9.50 -15.04
C ALA A 36 4.61 9.58 -13.56
N VAL A 37 3.34 9.38 -13.25
CA VAL A 37 2.83 9.27 -11.88
C VAL A 37 2.14 7.92 -11.75
N PHE A 38 2.66 7.07 -10.88
CA PHE A 38 2.07 5.75 -10.65
C PHE A 38 0.69 5.88 -10.00
N SER A 39 -0.33 5.32 -10.65
CA SER A 39 -1.73 5.39 -10.24
C SER A 39 -2.42 4.07 -10.55
N GLN A 40 -2.68 3.31 -9.49
CA GLN A 40 -3.30 2.00 -9.56
C GLN A 40 -4.42 1.91 -8.53
N SER A 41 -5.64 1.61 -9.00
CA SER A 41 -6.77 1.36 -8.11
C SER A 41 -6.49 0.12 -7.25
N GLY A 42 -6.87 0.19 -5.97
CA GLY A 42 -6.66 -0.88 -4.99
C GLY A 42 -5.20 -1.12 -4.57
N PHE A 43 -4.24 -0.29 -5.01
CA PHE A 43 -2.84 -0.48 -4.63
C PHE A 43 -2.58 -0.10 -3.17
N PRO A 44 -1.85 -0.92 -2.39
CA PRO A 44 -1.62 -0.70 -0.97
C PRO A 44 -0.70 0.50 -0.71
N ASN A 45 -1.08 1.35 0.24
CA ASN A 45 -0.22 2.39 0.81
C ASN A 45 0.53 1.82 2.02
N TYR A 46 1.82 2.12 2.16
CA TYR A 46 2.58 1.77 3.37
C TYR A 46 3.53 2.91 3.78
N GLY A 47 3.44 3.37 5.03
CA GLY A 47 4.29 4.46 5.53
C GLY A 47 3.96 5.84 4.95
N VAL A 48 2.83 5.98 4.25
CA VAL A 48 2.33 7.24 3.69
C VAL A 48 0.85 7.43 4.04
N SER A 49 0.40 8.69 4.10
CA SER A 49 -1.03 9.00 4.25
C SER A 49 -1.82 8.61 3.01
N SER A 50 -2.97 7.95 3.20
CA SER A 50 -3.93 7.64 2.12
C SER A 50 -4.57 8.87 1.46
N LEU A 51 -4.27 10.06 1.96
CA LEU A 51 -4.70 11.35 1.40
C LEU A 51 -3.76 11.82 0.27
N VAL A 52 -2.59 11.18 0.09
CA VAL A 52 -1.70 11.40 -1.05
C VAL A 52 -2.32 10.76 -2.30
N SER A 53 -2.99 11.59 -3.11
CA SER A 53 -3.68 11.14 -4.33
C SER A 53 -2.77 11.25 -5.57
N PRO A 54 -2.53 10.15 -6.31
CA PRO A 54 -1.81 10.20 -7.60
C PRO A 54 -2.41 11.20 -8.60
N HIS A 55 -3.75 11.28 -8.62
CA HIS A 55 -4.49 12.18 -9.49
C HIS A 55 -4.27 13.65 -9.12
N GLN A 56 -4.14 13.95 -7.81
CA GLN A 56 -3.81 15.30 -7.35
C GLN A 56 -2.36 15.66 -7.68
N ILE A 57 -1.42 14.72 -7.54
CA ILE A 57 -0.01 14.93 -7.92
C ILE A 57 0.09 15.26 -9.41
N ALA A 58 -0.51 14.45 -10.29
CA ALA A 58 -0.48 14.71 -11.74
C ALA A 58 -1.16 16.04 -12.10
N ARG A 59 -2.26 16.41 -11.44
CA ARG A 59 -2.90 17.73 -11.60
C ARG A 59 -1.98 18.88 -11.18
N ASN A 60 -1.31 18.77 -10.04
CA ASN A 60 -0.39 19.79 -9.54
C ASN A 60 0.83 19.96 -10.46
N LEU A 61 1.40 18.86 -10.97
CA LEU A 61 2.50 18.89 -11.94
C LEU A 61 2.10 19.61 -13.23
N ARG A 62 0.91 19.32 -13.79
CA ARG A 62 0.38 20.02 -14.98
C ARG A 62 0.11 21.50 -14.72
N ALA A 63 -0.41 21.85 -13.55
CA ALA A 63 -0.59 23.25 -13.15
C ALA A 63 0.75 24.01 -13.01
N ALA A 64 1.85 23.29 -12.75
CA ALA A 64 3.22 23.82 -12.75
C ALA A 64 3.91 23.77 -14.13
N GLY A 65 3.18 23.46 -15.21
CA GLY A 65 3.71 23.45 -16.58
C GLY A 65 4.48 22.18 -16.99
N LEU A 66 4.45 21.12 -16.18
CA LEU A 66 5.06 19.82 -16.51
C LEU A 66 4.03 18.89 -17.16
N ASP A 67 4.40 18.22 -18.26
CA ASP A 67 3.54 17.15 -18.79
C ASP A 67 3.57 15.98 -17.81
N ALA A 68 2.39 15.53 -17.36
CA ALA A 68 2.27 14.44 -16.41
C ALA A 68 1.27 13.38 -16.91
N GLU A 69 1.68 12.11 -16.91
CA GLU A 69 0.85 10.97 -17.33
C GLU A 69 0.61 10.04 -16.14
N LEU A 70 -0.63 9.58 -15.95
CA LEU A 70 -0.93 8.55 -14.96
C LEU A 70 -0.63 7.19 -15.59
N LEU A 71 0.28 6.41 -14.99
CA LEU A 71 0.60 5.05 -15.42
C LEU A 71 0.13 4.05 -14.36
N ASP A 72 -0.51 2.96 -14.78
CA ASP A 72 -0.78 1.80 -13.94
C ASP A 72 0.45 0.88 -13.85
N ALA A 73 0.34 -0.22 -13.11
CA ALA A 73 1.48 -1.12 -12.91
C ALA A 73 1.92 -1.84 -14.21
N ASP A 74 0.98 -2.13 -15.11
CA ASP A 74 1.27 -2.81 -16.38
C ASP A 74 2.04 -1.87 -17.32
N ALA A 75 1.68 -0.59 -17.33
CA ALA A 75 2.38 0.45 -18.07
C ALA A 75 3.76 0.76 -17.47
N LEU A 76 3.96 0.66 -16.14
CA LEU A 76 5.29 0.77 -15.54
C LEU A 76 6.18 -0.44 -15.87
N ALA A 77 5.61 -1.65 -15.96
CA ALA A 77 6.37 -2.87 -16.26
C ALA A 77 6.88 -2.93 -17.71
N ARG A 78 6.25 -2.19 -18.61
CA ARG A 78 6.50 -2.19 -20.06
C ARG A 78 7.60 -1.19 -20.48
N PRO A 79 8.75 -1.63 -21.03
CA PRO A 79 9.82 -0.73 -21.46
C PRO A 79 9.44 0.19 -22.64
N ASP A 80 8.49 -0.20 -23.48
CA ASP A 80 7.95 0.64 -24.55
C ASP A 80 7.08 1.79 -24.00
N ARG A 81 6.44 1.55 -22.85
CA ARG A 81 5.65 2.54 -22.12
C ARG A 81 6.56 3.42 -21.26
N LEU A 82 7.28 2.84 -20.30
CA LEU A 82 8.20 3.56 -19.42
C LEU A 82 9.67 3.33 -19.81
N ASN A 83 10.36 4.41 -20.21
CA ASN A 83 11.81 4.48 -20.39
C ASN A 83 12.31 5.94 -20.30
N ALA A 84 13.61 6.14 -20.14
CA ALA A 84 14.22 7.46 -19.91
C ALA A 84 14.18 8.40 -21.13
N LYS A 85 13.89 7.89 -22.35
CA LYS A 85 13.63 8.73 -23.53
C LYS A 85 12.23 9.34 -23.51
N ARG A 86 11.28 8.72 -22.79
CA ARG A 86 9.87 9.14 -22.73
C ARG A 86 9.52 9.95 -21.49
N TYR A 87 10.18 9.74 -20.36
CA TYR A 87 9.95 10.49 -19.11
C TYR A 87 11.27 10.84 -18.43
N ALA A 88 11.34 12.03 -17.86
CA ALA A 88 12.47 12.44 -17.03
C ALA A 88 12.35 11.88 -15.59
N ALA A 89 11.13 11.65 -15.11
CA ALA A 89 10.89 11.13 -13.77
C ALA A 89 9.65 10.21 -13.68
N VAL A 90 9.65 9.34 -12.67
CA VAL A 90 8.49 8.56 -12.19
C VAL A 90 8.22 8.92 -10.74
N VAL A 91 6.98 9.30 -10.42
CA VAL A 91 6.51 9.45 -9.03
C VAL A 91 5.86 8.14 -8.56
N LEU A 92 6.32 7.60 -7.44
CA LEU A 92 5.73 6.47 -6.72
C LEU A 92 5.09 6.98 -5.42
N PRO A 93 3.77 7.26 -5.40
CA PRO A 93 3.13 7.99 -4.30
C PRO A 93 2.67 7.11 -3.13
N TYR A 94 2.72 5.79 -3.27
CA TYR A 94 2.14 4.82 -2.31
C TYR A 94 3.02 4.49 -1.09
N GLY A 95 4.09 5.26 -0.89
CA GLY A 95 5.02 5.08 0.19
C GLY A 95 6.04 3.99 -0.12
N ASN A 96 6.28 3.12 0.86
CA ASN A 96 7.28 2.06 0.78
C ASN A 96 6.93 0.95 -0.24
N THR A 97 5.71 0.93 -0.78
CA THR A 97 5.19 -0.12 -1.65
C THR A 97 5.54 0.10 -3.13
N TYR A 98 5.79 -0.99 -3.86
CA TYR A 98 6.08 -0.94 -5.30
C TYR A 98 5.52 -2.16 -6.03
N PRO A 99 5.01 -2.02 -7.26
CA PRO A 99 4.53 -3.16 -8.04
C PRO A 99 5.72 -4.06 -8.41
N VAL A 100 5.69 -5.31 -7.95
CA VAL A 100 6.80 -6.27 -8.12
C VAL A 100 7.09 -6.54 -9.60
N ASP A 101 6.03 -6.66 -10.41
CA ASP A 101 6.11 -6.94 -11.85
C ASP A 101 6.78 -5.81 -12.64
N ALA A 102 6.73 -4.57 -12.13
CA ALA A 102 7.39 -3.43 -12.74
C ALA A 102 8.78 -3.13 -12.17
N PHE A 103 9.22 -3.81 -11.11
CA PHE A 103 10.46 -3.49 -10.41
C PHE A 103 11.70 -3.56 -11.31
N ALA A 104 11.76 -4.56 -12.20
CA ALA A 104 12.85 -4.70 -13.16
C ALA A 104 12.92 -3.50 -14.13
N ASN A 105 11.78 -3.01 -14.63
CA ASN A 105 11.75 -1.87 -15.53
C ASN A 105 11.97 -0.52 -14.80
N LEU A 106 11.47 -0.36 -13.57
CA LEU A 106 11.75 0.80 -12.71
C LEU A 106 13.26 0.92 -12.41
N ARG A 107 13.93 -0.20 -12.13
CA ARG A 107 15.39 -0.25 -11.96
C ARG A 107 16.10 0.14 -13.25
N LYS A 108 15.71 -0.42 -14.40
CA LYS A 108 16.28 -0.09 -15.71
C LYS A 108 16.11 1.39 -16.06
N PHE A 109 14.91 1.93 -15.89
CA PHE A 109 14.61 3.35 -16.08
C PHE A 109 15.57 4.26 -15.29
N HIS A 110 15.84 3.90 -14.03
CA HIS A 110 16.78 4.66 -13.20
C HIS A 110 18.23 4.53 -13.66
N GLN A 111 18.66 3.33 -14.07
CA GLN A 111 19.98 3.10 -14.67
C GLN A 111 20.17 3.86 -16.00
N GLU A 112 19.09 4.08 -16.75
CA GLU A 112 19.04 4.92 -17.96
C GLU A 112 18.97 6.44 -17.64
N ARG A 113 19.28 6.85 -16.41
CA ARG A 113 19.28 8.24 -15.88
C ARG A 113 17.89 8.86 -15.67
N GLY A 114 16.83 8.06 -15.65
CA GLY A 114 15.51 8.49 -15.19
C GLY A 114 15.46 8.72 -13.67
N SER A 115 14.73 9.74 -13.22
CA SER A 115 14.61 10.07 -11.79
C SER A 115 13.45 9.35 -11.12
N LEU A 116 13.67 8.76 -9.94
CA LEU A 116 12.61 8.17 -9.12
C LEU A 116 12.27 9.12 -7.98
N VAL A 117 10.99 9.52 -7.86
CA VAL A 117 10.48 10.36 -6.78
C VAL A 117 9.53 9.50 -5.95
N THR A 118 9.92 9.16 -4.72
CA THR A 118 9.18 8.22 -3.88
C THR A 118 8.75 8.87 -2.58
N THR A 119 7.57 8.53 -2.08
CA THR A 119 7.21 8.79 -0.69
C THR A 119 7.76 7.66 0.20
N GLY A 120 8.22 7.97 1.43
CA GLY A 120 8.74 6.95 2.36
C GLY A 120 10.08 6.32 1.95
N ILE A 121 10.34 5.09 2.40
CA ILE A 121 11.57 4.33 2.13
C ILE A 121 11.36 3.44 0.89
N PRO A 122 11.97 3.77 -0.25
CA PRO A 122 11.67 3.11 -1.52
C PRO A 122 12.02 1.62 -1.52
N PHE A 123 11.26 0.85 -2.29
CA PHE A 123 11.53 -0.55 -2.60
C PHE A 123 11.62 -1.53 -1.42
N THR A 124 11.07 -1.18 -0.25
CA THR A 124 11.05 -2.08 0.92
C THR A 124 9.82 -2.99 0.99
N HIS A 125 8.73 -2.69 0.27
CA HIS A 125 7.49 -3.48 0.32
C HIS A 125 6.99 -3.90 -1.08
N PRO A 126 7.52 -4.97 -1.71
CA PRO A 126 6.97 -5.51 -2.95
C PRO A 126 5.47 -5.78 -2.85
N ALA A 127 4.72 -5.33 -3.85
CA ALA A 127 3.29 -5.57 -4.00
C ALA A 127 3.04 -6.42 -5.25
N ALA A 128 2.42 -7.58 -5.08
CA ALA A 128 2.03 -8.48 -6.17
C ALA A 128 0.53 -8.35 -6.49
N ARG A 129 0.15 -8.42 -7.77
CA ARG A 129 -1.25 -8.40 -8.21
C ARG A 129 -1.84 -9.83 -8.15
N ARG A 130 -3.00 -10.02 -7.51
CA ARG A 130 -3.61 -11.35 -7.22
C ARG A 130 -5.11 -11.50 -7.56
N THR A 131 -5.68 -10.57 -8.34
CA THR A 131 -7.02 -10.47 -9.00
C THR A 131 -8.08 -9.53 -8.38
N VAL A 132 -8.56 -8.60 -9.22
CA VAL A 132 -9.70 -7.63 -9.18
C VAL A 132 -9.85 -6.71 -7.96
N ARG A 133 -9.18 -6.94 -6.82
CA ARG A 133 -9.32 -6.07 -5.62
C ARG A 133 -8.08 -5.52 -4.89
N ASP A 134 -6.82 -5.68 -5.27
CA ASP A 134 -6.18 -6.53 -6.30
C ASP A 134 -4.72 -6.84 -5.93
N TRP A 135 -4.21 -6.31 -4.80
CA TRP A 135 -2.79 -6.13 -4.54
C TRP A 135 -2.42 -6.48 -3.10
N GLU A 136 -1.25 -7.09 -2.91
CA GLU A 136 -0.75 -7.53 -1.60
C GLU A 136 0.69 -7.03 -1.37
N ALA A 137 0.89 -6.10 -0.42
CA ALA A 137 2.21 -5.52 -0.12
C ALA A 137 2.97 -6.23 1.01
N SER A 138 3.84 -7.17 0.61
CA SER A 138 5.02 -7.61 1.36
C SER A 138 4.79 -8.34 2.70
N PRO A 139 5.80 -9.01 3.29
CA PRO A 139 5.73 -10.43 3.62
C PRO A 139 5.39 -10.62 5.12
N ARG A 140 4.87 -9.58 5.77
CA ARG A 140 4.73 -9.48 7.23
C ARG A 140 3.66 -10.41 7.82
N TRP A 141 2.90 -11.07 6.96
CA TRP A 141 1.97 -12.12 7.36
C TRP A 141 2.66 -13.49 7.56
N GLY A 142 3.94 -13.62 7.21
CA GLY A 142 4.71 -14.88 7.29
C GLY A 142 4.34 -15.88 6.19
N ALA A 143 5.12 -16.96 6.03
CA ALA A 143 4.77 -18.08 5.14
C ALA A 143 3.42 -18.73 5.54
N SER A 144 3.12 -18.60 6.83
CA SER A 144 1.88 -18.73 7.57
C SER A 144 0.60 -18.18 6.89
N VAL A 145 0.65 -17.14 6.05
CA VAL A 145 -0.56 -16.62 5.38
C VAL A 145 -0.46 -16.75 3.85
N GLN A 146 -1.45 -17.42 3.28
CA GLN A 146 -1.45 -17.84 1.88
C GLN A 146 -2.84 -17.59 1.27
N LEU A 147 -2.92 -17.45 -0.05
CA LEU A 147 -4.21 -17.62 -0.73
C LEU A 147 -4.54 -19.12 -0.75
N ALA A 148 -5.76 -19.47 -0.36
CA ALA A 148 -6.26 -20.83 -0.56
C ALA A 148 -6.43 -21.11 -2.08
N PRO A 149 -6.21 -22.34 -2.55
CA PRO A 149 -6.57 -22.73 -3.91
C PRO A 149 -8.09 -22.61 -4.13
N ARG A 150 -8.52 -22.34 -5.37
CA ARG A 150 -9.95 -22.05 -5.69
C ARG A 150 -10.93 -23.15 -5.27
N GLN A 151 -10.46 -24.38 -5.18
CA GLN A 151 -11.25 -25.53 -4.80
C GLN A 151 -11.60 -25.49 -3.29
N GLY A 152 -12.90 -25.36 -2.98
CA GLY A 152 -13.42 -25.34 -1.61
C GLY A 152 -13.73 -23.95 -1.02
N MET A 153 -13.63 -22.88 -1.82
CA MET A 153 -14.05 -21.51 -1.47
C MET A 153 -15.58 -21.36 -1.35
N ARG A 154 -16.07 -20.44 -0.51
CA ARG A 154 -17.53 -20.23 -0.28
C ARG A 154 -18.28 -19.69 -1.49
N SER A 155 -17.66 -18.81 -2.27
CA SER A 155 -18.30 -17.97 -3.31
C SER A 155 -17.57 -17.98 -4.65
N GLY A 156 -16.67 -18.96 -4.88
CA GLY A 156 -15.80 -19.02 -6.07
C GLY A 156 -14.72 -17.93 -6.13
N THR A 157 -14.70 -17.01 -5.16
CA THR A 157 -13.74 -15.90 -5.03
C THR A 157 -12.67 -16.19 -3.99
N ASN A 158 -11.46 -15.64 -4.21
CA ASN A 158 -10.28 -15.77 -3.36
C ASN A 158 -10.58 -15.79 -1.85
N ALA A 159 -9.96 -16.74 -1.14
CA ALA A 159 -10.00 -16.88 0.31
C ALA A 159 -8.57 -16.87 0.86
N ILE A 160 -8.41 -16.35 2.08
CA ILE A 160 -7.13 -16.31 2.76
C ILE A 160 -7.04 -17.50 3.72
N ARG A 161 -5.99 -18.31 3.56
CA ARG A 161 -5.58 -19.34 4.51
C ARG A 161 -4.62 -18.69 5.51
N ILE A 162 -4.90 -18.89 6.79
CA ILE A 162 -4.00 -18.53 7.89
C ILE A 162 -3.59 -19.85 8.55
N GLN A 163 -2.29 -20.06 8.70
CA GLN A 163 -1.65 -21.17 9.40
C GLN A 163 -0.73 -20.56 10.45
N THR A 164 -0.68 -21.09 11.66
CA THR A 164 0.24 -20.61 12.69
C THR A 164 1.48 -21.51 12.72
N GLU A 165 2.59 -21.04 12.14
CA GLU A 165 3.85 -21.79 12.10
C GLU A 165 4.71 -21.59 13.36
N ASN A 166 4.41 -20.58 14.18
CA ASN A 166 5.14 -20.26 15.42
C ASN A 166 4.20 -19.66 16.48
N GLN A 167 4.76 -19.33 17.65
CA GLN A 167 4.02 -18.80 18.81
C GLN A 167 3.68 -17.30 18.73
N ASN A 168 3.98 -16.62 17.61
CA ASN A 168 3.73 -15.19 17.46
C ASN A 168 2.33 -14.88 16.91
N TRP A 169 1.88 -13.67 17.20
CA TRP A 169 0.60 -13.16 16.74
C TRP A 169 0.54 -13.08 15.20
N THR A 170 -0.30 -13.92 14.61
CA THR A 170 -0.51 -14.05 13.16
C THR A 170 -1.98 -13.75 12.84
N GLY A 171 -2.27 -13.09 11.72
CA GLY A 171 -3.64 -12.73 11.35
C GLY A 171 -3.71 -12.10 9.96
N VAL A 172 -4.80 -11.38 9.68
CA VAL A 172 -4.94 -10.46 8.55
C VAL A 172 -5.71 -9.21 8.97
N SER A 173 -5.47 -8.08 8.31
CA SER A 173 -6.23 -6.84 8.52
C SER A 173 -6.67 -6.22 7.20
N SER A 174 -7.91 -5.77 7.13
CA SER A 174 -8.39 -4.94 6.02
C SER A 174 -7.76 -3.54 6.05
N PRO A 175 -7.80 -2.80 4.93
CA PRO A 175 -7.64 -1.35 4.97
C PRO A 175 -8.60 -0.71 5.99
N ARG A 176 -8.17 0.41 6.59
CA ARG A 176 -9.03 1.25 7.42
C ARG A 176 -10.02 2.00 6.51
N PHE A 177 -11.26 2.13 6.97
CA PHE A 177 -12.29 2.97 6.35
C PHE A 177 -12.82 3.96 7.38
N ALA A 178 -13.29 5.12 6.92
CA ALA A 178 -13.84 6.13 7.81
C ALA A 178 -15.24 5.71 8.29
N VAL A 179 -15.48 5.90 9.59
CA VAL A 179 -16.80 5.76 10.24
C VAL A 179 -17.11 7.06 10.97
N ARG A 180 -18.40 7.37 11.13
CA ARG A 180 -18.84 8.51 11.95
C ARG A 180 -18.89 8.06 13.42
N PRO A 181 -18.44 8.86 14.40
CA PRO A 181 -18.71 8.61 15.82
C PRO A 181 -20.20 8.41 16.07
N GLY A 182 -20.56 7.46 16.94
CA GLY A 182 -21.94 7.02 17.15
C GLY A 182 -22.55 6.19 16.00
N GLY A 183 -21.83 6.01 14.88
CA GLY A 183 -22.30 5.24 13.73
C GLY A 183 -22.25 3.72 13.98
N GLN A 184 -23.36 3.03 13.76
CA GLN A 184 -23.40 1.57 13.75
C GLN A 184 -22.62 1.01 12.56
N THR A 185 -21.71 0.08 12.84
CA THR A 185 -20.90 -0.62 11.85
C THR A 185 -21.04 -2.13 12.07
N THR A 186 -21.32 -2.86 11.00
CA THR A 186 -21.28 -4.33 10.99
C THR A 186 -20.10 -4.78 10.13
N VAL A 187 -19.24 -5.63 10.69
CA VAL A 187 -18.17 -6.30 9.92
C VAL A 187 -18.36 -7.81 10.08
N SER A 188 -18.21 -8.56 9.00
CA SER A 188 -18.34 -10.02 9.02
C SER A 188 -17.32 -10.70 8.12
N ALA A 189 -17.00 -11.95 8.45
CA ALA A 189 -16.12 -12.78 7.66
C ALA A 189 -16.69 -14.20 7.54
N ALA A 190 -16.48 -14.81 6.38
CA ALA A 190 -16.69 -16.23 6.18
C ALA A 190 -15.38 -16.96 6.53
N LEU A 191 -15.45 -17.89 7.48
CA LEU A 191 -14.33 -18.71 7.92
C LEU A 191 -14.61 -20.17 7.58
N ARG A 192 -13.54 -20.95 7.39
CA ARG A 192 -13.58 -22.40 7.26
C ARG A 192 -12.36 -22.98 7.95
N ASP A 193 -12.58 -23.94 8.84
CA ASP A 193 -11.48 -24.76 9.34
C ASP A 193 -11.02 -25.73 8.24
N VAL A 194 -9.70 -25.77 8.01
CA VAL A 194 -9.03 -26.64 7.04
C VAL A 194 -7.92 -27.47 7.70
N THR A 195 -7.95 -27.55 9.04
CA THR A 195 -7.09 -28.42 9.84
C THR A 195 -7.44 -29.89 9.55
N PRO A 196 -6.47 -30.77 9.23
CA PRO A 196 -6.75 -32.18 9.01
C PRO A 196 -7.33 -32.85 10.27
N PRO A 197 -8.29 -33.79 10.14
CA PRO A 197 -8.79 -34.56 11.28
C PRO A 197 -7.67 -35.21 12.09
N GLY A 198 -7.78 -35.19 13.42
CA GLY A 198 -6.74 -35.70 14.32
C GLY A 198 -5.56 -34.74 14.58
N THR A 199 -5.37 -33.71 13.76
CA THR A 199 -4.36 -32.67 14.03
C THR A 199 -4.85 -31.72 15.11
N ARG A 200 -4.25 -31.79 16.30
CA ARG A 200 -4.55 -30.86 17.39
C ARG A 200 -3.81 -29.54 17.16
N LEU A 201 -4.54 -28.46 16.88
CA LEU A 201 -3.98 -27.11 17.02
C LEU A 201 -3.55 -26.93 18.48
N THR A 202 -2.24 -26.91 18.74
CA THR A 202 -1.68 -26.67 20.09
C THR A 202 -1.77 -25.18 20.43
N ARG A 203 -3.00 -24.67 20.57
CA ARG A 203 -3.28 -23.37 21.16
C ARG A 203 -2.89 -23.43 22.65
N ARG A 204 -1.71 -22.92 23.02
CA ARG A 204 -1.28 -22.81 24.41
C ARG A 204 -0.58 -21.49 24.73
N ASN A 205 -0.98 -20.94 25.87
CA ASN A 205 -0.20 -20.13 26.81
C ASN A 205 0.19 -18.70 26.42
N THR A 206 -0.79 -17.78 26.54
CA THR A 206 -0.57 -16.39 27.00
C THR A 206 -1.35 -16.06 28.28
N GLY A 207 -1.85 -17.07 29.00
CA GLY A 207 -2.65 -16.89 30.23
C GLY A 207 -4.10 -16.42 30.01
N SER A 208 -4.46 -16.01 28.78
CA SER A 208 -5.85 -15.79 28.38
C SER A 208 -6.39 -16.99 27.60
N GLU A 209 -7.61 -17.44 27.92
CA GLU A 209 -8.34 -18.49 27.18
C GLU A 209 -8.83 -18.04 25.78
N THR A 210 -8.35 -16.89 25.31
CA THR A 210 -8.80 -16.25 24.09
C THR A 210 -8.33 -17.04 22.87
N ALA A 211 -9.27 -17.77 22.26
CA ALA A 211 -9.17 -18.27 20.90
C ALA A 211 -8.75 -17.18 19.89
N ASP A 212 -8.40 -17.58 18.66
CA ASP A 212 -8.23 -16.64 17.54
C ASP A 212 -9.41 -15.67 17.50
N ASN A 213 -9.17 -14.37 17.29
CA ASN A 213 -10.23 -13.36 17.39
C ASN A 213 -10.47 -12.65 16.07
N PHE A 214 -11.75 -12.46 15.74
CA PHE A 214 -12.18 -11.57 14.67
C PHE A 214 -12.64 -10.26 15.30
N TYR A 215 -11.95 -9.15 15.00
CA TYR A 215 -12.19 -7.87 15.69
C TYR A 215 -12.16 -6.67 14.75
N ILE A 216 -12.78 -5.59 15.21
CA ILE A 216 -12.72 -4.23 14.68
C ILE A 216 -11.83 -3.42 15.64
N ARG A 217 -10.93 -2.59 15.10
CA ARG A 217 -10.15 -1.60 15.87
C ARG A 217 -10.55 -0.20 15.45
N PHE A 218 -10.86 0.65 16.42
CA PHE A 218 -11.18 2.05 16.21
C PHE A 218 -9.95 2.91 16.52
N TYR A 219 -9.77 3.94 15.69
CA TYR A 219 -8.70 4.92 15.80
C TYR A 219 -9.30 6.30 15.55
N ASP A 220 -8.79 7.33 16.21
CA ASP A 220 -9.22 8.70 15.95
C ASP A 220 -8.66 9.24 14.61
N ALA A 221 -9.02 10.48 14.29
CA ALA A 221 -8.56 11.17 13.08
C ALA A 221 -7.06 11.50 13.07
N GLY A 222 -6.34 11.33 14.18
CA GLY A 222 -4.88 11.39 14.29
C GLY A 222 -4.22 10.01 14.25
N GLY A 223 -5.00 8.92 14.20
CA GLY A 223 -4.51 7.55 14.21
C GLY A 223 -4.21 6.98 15.59
N LYS A 224 -4.55 7.69 16.67
CA LYS A 224 -4.47 7.17 18.05
C LYS A 224 -5.49 6.06 18.21
N TYR A 225 -5.09 4.95 18.81
CA TYR A 225 -6.00 3.84 19.14
C TYR A 225 -7.03 4.27 20.19
N LEU A 226 -8.30 3.90 19.95
CA LEU A 226 -9.42 4.18 20.84
C LEU A 226 -9.86 2.90 21.56
N GLU A 227 -10.29 1.89 20.79
CA GLU A 227 -10.73 0.60 21.33
C GLU A 227 -10.64 -0.53 20.30
N GLN A 228 -10.86 -1.76 20.77
CA GLN A 228 -11.01 -2.96 19.96
C GLN A 228 -12.24 -3.73 20.45
N ARG A 229 -13.12 -4.14 19.53
CA ARG A 229 -14.25 -5.03 19.84
C ARG A 229 -14.23 -6.22 18.90
N GLY A 230 -14.54 -7.42 19.38
CA GLY A 230 -14.41 -8.63 18.59
C GLY A 230 -15.24 -9.79 19.09
N ALA A 231 -15.31 -10.82 18.25
CA ALA A 231 -15.91 -12.11 18.57
C ALA A 231 -14.83 -13.20 18.47
N PRO A 232 -14.81 -14.19 19.39
CA PRO A 232 -13.91 -15.32 19.30
C PRO A 232 -14.25 -16.19 18.09
N VAL A 233 -13.23 -16.58 17.33
CA VAL A 233 -13.33 -17.59 16.29
C VAL A 233 -13.51 -18.95 16.98
N PRO A 234 -14.54 -19.74 16.62
CA PRO A 234 -14.77 -21.06 17.21
C PRO A 234 -13.53 -21.96 17.10
N SER A 235 -13.26 -22.73 18.16
CA SER A 235 -12.06 -23.55 18.29
C SER A 235 -12.00 -24.78 17.37
N ALA A 236 -13.16 -25.27 16.94
CA ALA A 236 -13.31 -26.25 15.87
C ALA A 236 -14.69 -26.05 15.23
N PHE A 237 -14.79 -26.17 13.90
CA PHE A 237 -16.07 -26.12 13.19
C PHE A 237 -15.97 -26.73 11.78
N SER A 238 -16.96 -27.52 11.40
CA SER A 238 -17.04 -28.13 10.06
C SER A 238 -17.63 -27.15 9.04
N GLY A 239 -17.00 -27.06 7.86
CA GLY A 239 -17.53 -26.28 6.73
C GLY A 239 -17.38 -24.77 6.89
N TRP A 240 -18.23 -24.01 6.21
CA TRP A 240 -18.21 -22.54 6.21
C TRP A 240 -19.07 -21.97 7.34
N LYS A 241 -18.48 -21.15 8.20
CA LYS A 241 -19.16 -20.42 9.27
C LYS A 241 -19.01 -18.92 9.06
N THR A 242 -20.06 -18.15 9.30
CA THR A 242 -19.97 -16.68 9.30
C THR A 242 -19.71 -16.21 10.73
N ILE A 243 -18.69 -15.39 10.92
CA ILE A 243 -18.50 -14.60 12.15
C ILE A 243 -18.89 -13.15 11.86
N ARG A 244 -19.47 -12.47 12.84
CA ARG A 244 -19.90 -11.07 12.73
C ARG A 244 -19.56 -10.33 14.02
N VAL A 245 -19.18 -9.06 13.89
CA VAL A 245 -19.08 -8.10 14.97
C VAL A 245 -19.93 -6.89 14.58
N GLU A 246 -20.85 -6.52 15.46
CA GLU A 246 -21.66 -5.31 15.35
C GLU A 246 -21.16 -4.34 16.42
N SER A 247 -20.93 -3.08 16.05
CA SER A 247 -20.32 -2.10 16.94
C SER A 247 -20.77 -0.68 16.60
N VAL A 248 -21.09 0.09 17.63
CA VAL A 248 -21.17 1.56 17.52
C VAL A 248 -19.75 2.11 17.56
N ALA A 249 -19.37 2.95 16.59
CA ALA A 249 -18.07 3.62 16.61
C ALA A 249 -18.00 4.64 17.78
N PRO A 250 -16.88 4.71 18.51
CA PRO A 250 -16.66 5.70 19.57
C PRO A 250 -16.52 7.13 19.02
#